data_AF-A0A1Y4TW55-F1
#
_entry.id   AF-A0A1Y4TW55-F1
#
_cell.length_a   1.000
_cell.length_b   1.000
_cell.length_c   1.000
_cell.angle_alpha   90.00
_cell.angle_beta   90.00
_cell.angle_gamma   90.00
#
_symmetry.space_group_name_H-M   'P 1'
#
loop_
_entity.id
_entity.type
_entity.pdbx_description
1 polymer ?
#
loop_
_entity_poly.entity_id
_entity_poly.type
_entity_poly.pdbx_seq_one_letter_code
_entity_poly.pdbx_strand_id
1 'polypeptide(L)' 'MQLRPSMRRAAKMRLALAGASGSGKTYSSLLIAYGMASDWSRVAVIDSENGSADLYAHLGSYQVLTLPDYSPETYI' A
#
# COMPACT_ATOMS: atom_id res chain seq x y z
N MET A 1 -24.98 21.64 29.07
CA MET A 1 -23.93 20.87 28.39
C MET A 1 -24.62 19.95 27.38
N GLN A 2 -24.27 19.97 26.09
CA GLN A 2 -24.92 19.14 25.05
C GLN A 2 -23.95 18.12 24.46
N LEU A 3 -24.41 16.89 24.30
CA LEU A 3 -23.68 15.81 23.63
C LEU A 3 -23.83 15.95 22.11
N ARG A 4 -22.75 15.70 21.36
CA ARG A 4 -22.77 15.61 19.89
C ARG A 4 -22.36 14.21 19.42
N PRO A 5 -22.83 13.77 18.24
CA PRO A 5 -22.30 12.58 17.59
C PRO A 5 -20.81 12.72 17.29
N SER A 6 -20.07 11.63 17.54
CA SER A 6 -18.70 11.46 17.07
C SER A 6 -18.68 11.47 15.54
N MET A 7 -17.69 12.16 14.95
CA MET A 7 -17.45 12.15 13.50
C MET A 7 -15.96 11.98 13.25
N ARG A 8 -15.59 10.95 12.49
CA ARG A 8 -14.24 10.77 11.97
C ARG A 8 -14.08 11.69 10.76
N ARG A 9 -13.27 12.76 10.90
CA ARG A 9 -12.80 13.55 9.75
C ARG A 9 -11.98 12.63 8.83
N ALA A 10 -11.89 12.95 7.54
CA ALA A 10 -11.22 12.16 6.48
C ALA A 10 -9.72 11.90 6.72
N ALA A 11 -9.38 11.18 7.77
CA ALA A 11 -8.03 10.81 8.14
C ALA A 11 -7.61 9.61 7.29
N LYS A 12 -6.62 9.85 6.44
CA LYS A 12 -5.96 8.80 5.67
C LYS A 12 -5.37 7.77 6.64
N MET A 13 -5.62 6.49 6.38
CA MET A 13 -4.98 5.42 7.14
C MET A 13 -3.48 5.43 6.83
N ARG A 14 -2.66 5.28 7.87
CA ARG A 14 -1.23 5.01 7.76
C ARG A 14 -0.95 3.73 8.53
N LEU A 15 -0.41 2.73 7.84
CA LEU A 15 -0.13 1.41 8.40
C LEU A 15 1.30 1.04 8.03
N ALA A 16 2.09 0.63 9.03
CA ALA A 16 3.40 0.06 8.82
C ALA A 16 3.32 -1.46 9.01
N LEU A 17 3.75 -2.23 8.01
CA LEU A 17 3.92 -3.68 8.10
C LEU A 17 5.42 -3.98 8.21
N ALA A 18 5.84 -4.52 9.34
CA ALA A 18 7.23 -4.82 9.64
C ALA A 18 7.48 -6.33 9.77
N GLY A 19 8.65 -6.77 9.34
CA GLY A 19 9.05 -8.16 9.31
C GLY A 19 10.31 -8.37 8.48
N ALA A 20 11.00 -9.50 8.70
CA ALA A 20 12.21 -9.85 7.94
C ALA A 20 11.92 -9.96 6.43
N SER A 21 12.98 -9.99 5.61
CA SER A 21 12.82 -10.31 4.19
C SER A 21 12.14 -11.68 4.03
N GLY A 22 11.27 -11.82 3.03
CA GLY A 22 10.49 -13.04 2.79
C GLY A 22 9.32 -13.29 3.76
N SER A 23 9.08 -12.43 4.76
CA SER A 23 7.99 -12.64 5.74
C SER A 23 6.58 -12.33 5.22
N GLY A 24 6.40 -12.11 3.91
CA GLY A 24 5.10 -11.85 3.28
C GLY A 24 4.55 -10.42 3.45
N LYS A 25 5.42 -9.41 3.66
CA LYS A 25 5.00 -8.01 3.82
C LYS A 25 4.24 -7.48 2.60
N THR A 26 4.85 -7.57 1.42
CA THR A 26 4.26 -7.07 0.16
C THR A 26 2.94 -7.77 -0.15
N TYR A 27 2.92 -9.10 -0.02
CA TYR A 27 1.71 -9.90 -0.20
C TYR A 27 0.57 -9.46 0.74
N SER A 28 0.85 -9.34 2.03
CA SER A 28 -0.14 -8.91 3.03
C SER A 28 -0.62 -7.48 2.77
N SER A 29 0.29 -6.56 2.40
CA SER A 29 -0.07 -5.19 2.02
C SER A 29 -1.06 -5.14 0.86
N LEU A 30 -0.82 -5.95 -0.19
CA LEU A 30 -1.71 -6.03 -1.36
C LEU A 30 -3.09 -6.56 -0.97
N LEU A 31 -3.17 -7.61 -0.16
CA LEU A 31 -4.45 -8.16 0.31
C LEU A 31 -5.23 -7.17 1.19
N ILE A 32 -4.54 -6.42 2.06
CA ILE A 32 -5.16 -5.37 2.87
C ILE A 32 -5.69 -4.25 1.95
N ALA A 33 -4.89 -3.81 0.98
CA ALA A 33 -5.29 -2.78 0.02
C ALA A 33 -6.54 -3.22 -0.78
N TYR A 34 -6.56 -4.46 -1.27
CA TYR A 34 -7.74 -5.02 -1.92
C TYR A 34 -8.93 -5.12 -0.99
N GLY A 35 -8.76 -5.58 0.26
CA GLY A 35 -9.85 -5.62 1.24
C GLY A 35 -10.49 -4.26 1.50
N MET A 36 -9.73 -3.17 1.35
CA MET A 36 -10.23 -1.79 1.49
C MET A 36 -10.85 -1.24 0.21
N ALA A 37 -10.27 -1.55 -0.95
CA ALA A 37 -10.68 -0.98 -2.24
C ALA A 37 -11.76 -1.81 -2.96
N SER A 38 -11.76 -3.12 -2.72
CA SER A 38 -12.55 -4.15 -3.43
C SER A 38 -12.40 -4.14 -4.95
N ASP A 39 -11.31 -3.55 -5.46
CA ASP A 39 -11.00 -3.37 -6.88
C ASP A 39 -9.50 -3.14 -7.04
N TRP A 40 -8.83 -4.05 -7.77
CA TRP A 40 -7.39 -3.97 -7.99
C TRP A 40 -6.95 -2.74 -8.79
N SER A 41 -7.77 -2.26 -9.72
CA SER A 41 -7.43 -1.09 -10.54
C SER A 41 -7.25 0.18 -9.70
N ARG A 42 -7.79 0.19 -8.47
CA ARG A 42 -7.71 1.27 -7.50
C ARG A 42 -6.54 1.13 -6.51
N VAL A 43 -5.73 0.08 -6.65
CA VAL A 43 -4.53 -0.16 -5.85
C VAL A 43 -3.31 0.25 -6.68
N ALA A 44 -2.41 1.00 -6.05
CA ALA A 44 -1.12 1.37 -6.63
C ALA A 44 0.00 1.02 -5.64
N VAL A 45 1.06 0.41 -6.15
CA VAL A 45 2.29 0.11 -5.41
C VAL A 45 3.39 1.03 -5.90
N ILE A 46 4.05 1.72 -4.97
CA ILE A 46 5.35 2.36 -5.23
C ILE A 46 6.40 1.30 -4.89
N ASP A 47 7.05 0.76 -5.91
CA ASP A 47 8.01 -0.32 -5.77
C ASP A 47 9.43 0.25 -5.65
N SER A 48 9.95 0.20 -4.42
CA SER A 48 11.32 0.54 -4.08
C SER A 48 12.24 -0.70 -3.99
N GLU A 49 11.80 -1.87 -4.45
CA GLU A 49 12.52 -3.14 -4.33
C GLU A 49 12.65 -3.83 -5.71
N ASN A 50 13.23 -3.12 -6.68
CA ASN A 50 13.66 -3.63 -8.00
C ASN A 50 12.64 -4.54 -8.72
N GLY A 51 11.37 -4.19 -8.75
CA GLY A 51 10.32 -4.94 -9.46
C GLY A 51 9.70 -6.08 -8.66
N SER A 52 9.94 -6.17 -7.35
CA SER A 52 9.34 -7.19 -6.48
C SER A 52 7.81 -7.18 -6.50
N ALA A 53 7.19 -6.04 -6.82
CA ALA A 53 5.75 -5.94 -6.95
C ALA A 53 5.20 -6.84 -8.07
N ASP A 54 5.93 -7.04 -9.16
CA ASP A 54 5.46 -7.82 -10.32
C ASP A 54 5.32 -9.33 -10.02
N LEU A 55 6.02 -9.82 -8.98
CA LEU A 55 5.88 -11.21 -8.51
C LEU A 55 4.44 -11.55 -8.09
N TYR A 56 3.63 -10.53 -7.79
CA TYR A 56 2.26 -10.67 -7.32
C TYR A 56 1.21 -10.33 -8.39
N ALA A 57 1.59 -10.17 -9.67
CA ALA A 57 0.66 -9.81 -10.75
C ALA A 57 -0.52 -10.78 -10.91
N HIS A 58 -0.35 -12.04 -10.45
CA HIS A 58 -1.41 -13.05 -10.44
C HIS A 58 -2.59 -12.72 -9.49
N LEU A 59 -2.43 -11.77 -8.57
CA LEU A 59 -3.51 -11.35 -7.66
C LEU A 59 -4.56 -10.50 -8.36
N GLY A 60 -4.14 -9.70 -9.35
CA GLY A 60 -5.02 -8.85 -10.14
C GLY A 60 -4.31 -7.64 -10.73
N SER A 61 -5.05 -6.84 -11.51
CA SER A 61 -4.51 -5.71 -12.27
C SER A 61 -4.35 -4.43 -11.43
N TYR A 62 -3.45 -4.45 -10.45
CA TYR A 62 -3.03 -3.23 -9.75
C TYR A 62 -1.95 -2.47 -10.53
N GLN A 63 -1.77 -1.20 -10.17
CA GLN A 63 -0.80 -0.32 -10.81
C GLN A 63 0.54 -0.36 -10.06
N VAL A 64 1.65 -0.30 -10.78
CA VAL A 64 3.00 -0.29 -10.20
C VAL A 64 3.75 0.93 -10.70
N LEU A 65 4.34 1.68 -9.77
CA LEU A 65 5.31 2.74 -10.04
C LEU A 65 6.66 2.27 -9.48
N THR A 66 7.57 1.87 -10.36
CA THR A 66 8.94 1.53 -9.96
C THR A 66 9.76 2.79 -9.79
N LEU A 67 10.45 2.92 -8.65
CA LEU A 67 11.37 4.04 -8.45
C LEU A 67 12.66 3.82 -9.27
N PRO A 68 13.16 4.85 -9.97
CA PRO A 68 14.34 4.73 -10.84
C PRO A 68 15.64 4.57 -10.04
N ASP A 69 15.68 5.12 -8.84
CA ASP A 69 16.80 5.01 -7.90
C ASP A 69 16.29 5.05 -6.44
N TYR A 70 17.21 4.84 -5.51
CA TYR A 70 16.93 4.77 -4.08
C TYR A 70 17.49 5.96 -3.31
N SER A 71 17.78 7.07 -3.99
CA SER A 71 18.26 8.29 -3.35
C SER A 71 17.15 8.91 -2.48
N PRO A 72 17.45 9.45 -1.28
CA PRO A 72 16.45 10.11 -0.44
C PRO A 72 15.61 11.16 -1.19
N GLU A 73 16.21 11.84 -2.16
CA GLU A 73 15.60 12.87 -2.99
C GLU A 73 14.45 12.33 -3.87
N THR A 74 14.50 11.06 -4.25
CA THR A 74 13.46 10.39 -5.06
C THR A 74 12.18 10.09 -4.27
N TYR A 75 12.20 10.21 -2.94
CA TYR A 75 11.05 9.96 -2.07
C TYR A 75 10.25 11.22 -1.67
N ILE A 76 10.70 12.42 -2.05
CA ILE A 76 10.14 13.73 -1.61
C ILE A 76 9.22 14.35 -2.67
#